data_AF-X0C675-F1
#
_entry.id   AF-X0C675-F1
#
_cell.length_a   1.000
_cell.length_b   1.000
_cell.length_c   1.000
_cell.angle_alpha   90.00
_cell.angle_beta   90.00
_cell.angle_gamma   90.00
#
_symmetry.space_group_name_H-M   'P 1'
#
loop_
_entity.id
_entity.type
_entity.pdbx_description
1 polymer ?
#
loop_
_entity_poly.entity_id
_entity_poly.type
_entity_poly.pdbx_seq_one_letter_code
_entity_poly.pdbx_strand_id
1 'polypeptide(L)'
;METSQVTECVTITPDGDVVLVLDKSRTAVEITASFLKHISPVLERMLALPMLEGEAVRSFDGTEPVAIELPAEQPGAMMIALRALYGSDPECLTAEPRDIRDVSVLADKYGMVQRFRPMAAIWLGYPAATTSQPDHQAAWDLLVAAYLFRMEKEFFEISKFFYSKRCPFSKVCPGNARRAPWFVVGQIVAIESVRLANFTNHVDIGLYLGCFSTAQENFVERQPGCRFTTRHLW
;
A
#
# COMPACT_ATOMS: atom_id res chain seq x y z
N MET A 1 25.80 -13.85 31.93
CA MET A 1 25.53 -14.75 30.79
C MET A 1 24.33 -14.19 30.06
N GLU A 2 24.58 -13.32 29.07
CA GLU A 2 23.53 -12.90 28.13
C GLU A 2 23.25 -14.08 27.21
N THR A 3 22.05 -14.64 27.33
CA THR A 3 21.53 -15.61 26.37
C THR A 3 21.40 -14.92 25.02
N SER A 4 22.27 -15.29 24.08
CA SER A 4 22.13 -15.00 22.65
C SER A 4 20.83 -15.61 22.14
N GLN A 5 19.73 -14.87 22.23
CA GLN A 5 18.47 -15.23 21.60
C GLN A 5 18.60 -15.09 20.08
N VAL A 6 18.30 -16.20 19.39
CA VAL A 6 18.39 -16.39 17.94
C VAL A 6 17.60 -15.30 17.21
N THR A 7 18.27 -14.59 16.32
CA THR A 7 17.69 -13.69 15.32
C THR A 7 17.00 -14.56 14.27
N GLU A 8 15.69 -14.42 14.08
CA GLU A 8 15.01 -15.09 12.97
C GLU A 8 15.35 -14.33 11.68
N CYS A 9 16.33 -14.87 10.94
CA CYS A 9 16.75 -14.36 9.64
C CYS A 9 15.96 -15.09 8.55
N VAL A 10 15.15 -14.35 7.82
CA VAL A 10 14.40 -14.86 6.68
C VAL A 10 15.17 -14.54 5.40
N THR A 11 15.54 -15.57 4.65
CA THR A 11 16.20 -15.39 3.36
C THR A 11 15.16 -15.24 2.26
N ILE A 12 15.19 -14.11 1.54
CA ILE A 12 14.35 -13.89 0.35
C ILE A 12 15.14 -14.19 -0.92
N THR A 13 16.37 -13.69 -1.03
CA THR A 13 17.29 -14.04 -2.12
C THR A 13 18.42 -14.90 -1.57
N PRO A 14 18.72 -16.07 -2.16
CA PRO A 14 19.93 -16.81 -1.82
C PRO A 14 21.17 -15.94 -2.01
N ASP A 15 22.18 -16.11 -1.16
CA ASP A 15 23.47 -15.41 -1.19
C ASP A 15 23.33 -13.88 -1.17
N GLY A 16 22.48 -13.37 -0.27
CA GLY A 16 22.26 -11.93 -0.13
C GLY A 16 23.51 -11.20 0.40
N ASP A 17 23.83 -10.05 -0.19
CA ASP A 17 24.92 -9.16 0.27
C ASP A 17 24.46 -8.16 1.34
N VAL A 18 23.16 -8.17 1.68
CA VAL A 18 22.54 -7.27 2.67
C VAL A 18 21.60 -8.03 3.60
N VAL A 19 21.59 -7.62 4.86
CA VAL A 19 20.57 -8.00 5.85
C VAL A 19 19.81 -6.76 6.28
N LEU A 20 18.52 -6.68 5.92
CA LEU A 20 17.63 -5.62 6.39
C LEU A 20 17.13 -5.95 7.80
N VAL A 21 17.47 -5.08 8.76
CA VAL A 21 16.96 -5.18 10.13
C VAL A 21 15.68 -4.36 10.24
N LEU A 22 14.54 -5.05 10.37
CA LEU A 22 13.21 -4.44 10.25
C LEU A 22 12.66 -3.89 11.58
N ASP A 23 13.12 -4.42 12.71
CA ASP A 23 12.72 -3.97 14.04
C ASP A 23 13.81 -4.19 15.09
N LYS A 24 13.61 -3.57 16.26
CA LYS A 24 14.48 -3.80 17.43
C LYS A 24 14.29 -5.19 18.04
N SER A 25 13.22 -5.89 17.66
CA SER A 25 12.88 -7.26 18.05
C SER A 25 13.55 -8.35 17.20
N ARG A 26 14.46 -7.96 16.29
CA ARG A 26 15.40 -8.84 15.58
C ARG A 26 14.80 -9.64 14.41
N THR A 27 13.79 -9.13 13.72
CA THR A 27 13.44 -9.67 12.40
C THR A 27 14.43 -9.15 11.36
N ALA A 28 15.22 -10.07 10.81
CA ALA A 28 16.23 -9.80 9.79
C ALA A 28 15.81 -10.42 8.46
N VAL A 29 16.08 -9.72 7.36
CA VAL A 29 15.79 -10.21 6.01
C VAL A 29 17.06 -10.20 5.19
N GLU A 30 17.55 -11.37 4.82
CA GLU A 30 18.67 -11.51 3.90
C GLU A 30 18.18 -11.32 2.46
N ILE A 31 18.79 -10.36 1.78
CA ILE A 31 18.40 -9.90 0.46
C ILE A 31 19.59 -9.32 -0.32
N THR A 32 19.46 -9.13 -1.63
CA THR A 32 20.47 -8.41 -2.41
C THR A 32 20.24 -6.91 -2.48
N ALA A 33 21.29 -6.11 -2.33
CA ALA A 33 21.31 -4.66 -2.56
C ALA A 33 20.86 -4.32 -3.99
N SER A 34 21.24 -5.15 -4.97
CA SER A 34 20.82 -5.01 -6.37
C SER A 34 19.30 -5.05 -6.51
N PHE A 35 18.64 -6.02 -5.87
CA PHE A 35 17.19 -6.11 -5.86
C PHE A 35 16.55 -4.88 -5.19
N LEU A 36 17.04 -4.47 -4.02
CA LEU A 36 16.53 -3.29 -3.30
C LEU A 36 16.62 -2.00 -4.14
N LYS A 37 17.76 -1.79 -4.80
CA LYS A 37 17.97 -0.66 -5.73
C LYS A 37 16.99 -0.69 -6.90
N HIS A 38 16.67 -1.88 -7.41
CA HIS A 38 15.78 -2.03 -8.55
C HIS A 38 14.31 -1.71 -8.22
N ILE A 39 13.85 -2.13 -7.03
CA ILE A 39 12.43 -2.02 -6.66
C ILE A 39 12.05 -0.66 -6.07
N SER A 40 13.00 0.07 -5.46
CA SER A 40 12.73 1.32 -4.76
C SER A 40 13.74 2.41 -5.10
N PRO A 41 13.30 3.56 -5.66
CA PRO A 41 14.16 4.73 -5.85
C PRO A 41 14.68 5.37 -4.56
N VAL A 42 14.03 5.07 -3.42
CA VAL A 42 14.48 5.54 -2.10
C VAL A 42 15.65 4.68 -1.63
N LEU A 43 15.50 3.35 -1.68
CA LEU A 43 16.57 2.42 -1.34
C LEU A 43 17.73 2.52 -2.34
N GLU A 44 17.43 2.77 -3.62
CA GLU A 44 18.45 3.01 -4.63
C GLU A 44 19.38 4.16 -4.22
N ARG A 45 18.81 5.33 -3.91
CA ARG A 45 19.58 6.48 -3.46
C ARG A 45 20.36 6.20 -2.17
N MET A 46 19.73 5.55 -1.19
CA MET A 46 20.39 5.18 0.07
C MET A 46 21.61 4.29 -0.14
N LEU A 47 21.53 3.32 -1.07
CA LEU A 47 22.57 2.32 -1.31
C LEU A 47 23.55 2.70 -2.43
N ALA A 48 23.24 3.71 -3.25
CA ALA A 48 24.08 4.14 -4.36
C ALA A 48 24.91 5.39 -4.02
N LEU A 49 24.40 6.29 -3.18
CA LEU A 49 25.09 7.51 -2.79
C LEU A 49 26.21 7.24 -1.75
N PRO A 50 27.12 8.20 -1.50
CA PRO A 50 28.12 8.13 -0.44
C PRO A 50 27.51 8.34 0.95
N MET A 51 26.46 7.57 1.24
CA MET A 51 25.88 7.42 2.57
C MET A 51 26.53 6.23 3.28
N LEU A 52 26.38 6.15 4.61
CA LEU A 52 26.99 5.09 5.42
C LEU A 52 26.60 3.69 4.92
N GLU A 53 25.32 3.50 4.62
CA GLU A 53 24.75 2.25 4.13
C GLU A 53 25.33 1.88 2.75
N GLY A 54 25.42 2.85 1.83
CA GLY A 54 25.98 2.62 0.50
C GLY A 54 27.48 2.32 0.51
N GLU A 55 28.25 2.95 1.41
CA GLU A 55 29.69 2.69 1.54
C GLU A 55 29.96 1.31 2.13
N ALA A 56 29.16 0.90 3.11
CA ALA A 56 29.24 -0.44 3.68
C ALA A 56 28.98 -1.53 2.62
N VAL A 57 27.95 -1.36 1.79
CA VAL A 57 27.66 -2.28 0.67
C VAL A 57 28.78 -2.30 -0.38
N ARG A 58 29.40 -1.16 -0.70
CA ARG A 58 30.53 -1.10 -1.64
C ARG A 58 31.80 -1.77 -1.09
N SER A 59 31.97 -1.75 0.22
CA SER A 59 33.13 -2.33 0.91
C SER A 59 32.93 -3.81 1.27
N PHE A 60 31.79 -4.40 0.89
CA PHE A 60 31.49 -5.81 1.13
C PHE A 60 32.52 -6.71 0.44
N ASP A 61 33.13 -7.61 1.22
CA ASP A 61 34.24 -8.48 0.80
C ASP A 61 33.80 -9.92 0.50
N GLY A 62 32.49 -10.21 0.60
CA GLY A 62 31.94 -11.55 0.38
C GLY A 62 31.88 -12.44 1.62
N THR A 63 32.27 -11.95 2.81
CA THR A 63 32.31 -12.77 4.03
C THR A 63 31.00 -12.76 4.82
N GLU A 64 30.51 -11.58 5.23
CA GLU A 64 29.27 -11.43 6.01
C GLU A 64 28.36 -10.35 5.40
N PRO A 65 27.06 -10.63 5.20
CA PRO A 65 26.12 -9.65 4.65
C PRO A 65 26.08 -8.35 5.45
N VAL A 66 25.96 -7.24 4.74
CA VAL A 66 25.94 -5.91 5.36
C VAL A 66 24.60 -5.64 6.04
N ALA A 67 24.60 -5.42 7.35
CA ALA A 67 23.41 -5.07 8.10
C ALA A 67 22.97 -3.62 7.82
N ILE A 68 21.71 -3.44 7.46
CA ILE A 68 21.10 -2.13 7.20
C ILE A 68 19.83 -1.99 8.03
N GLU A 69 19.85 -1.02 8.95
CA GLU A 69 18.69 -0.72 9.79
C GLU A 69 17.72 0.20 9.04
N LEU A 70 16.46 -0.21 8.94
CA LEU A 70 15.39 0.65 8.42
C LEU A 70 14.57 1.24 9.58
N PRO A 71 14.02 2.46 9.43
CA PRO A 71 13.16 3.05 10.45
C PRO A 71 11.95 2.13 10.71
N ALA A 72 11.89 1.58 11.92
CA ALA A 72 11.05 0.45 12.36
C ALA A 72 9.53 0.76 12.43
N GLU A 73 8.89 1.14 11.32
CA GLU A 73 7.49 1.56 11.40
C GLU A 73 6.47 0.45 11.12
N GLN A 74 6.78 -0.53 10.26
CA GLN A 74 5.90 -1.67 9.93
C GLN A 74 6.70 -2.86 9.36
N PRO A 75 7.35 -3.68 10.22
CA PRO A 75 8.19 -4.81 9.77
C PRO A 75 7.41 -5.85 8.95
N GLY A 76 6.19 -6.19 9.36
CA GLY A 76 5.35 -7.16 8.64
C GLY A 76 5.00 -6.72 7.21
N ALA A 77 4.62 -5.45 7.02
CA ALA A 77 4.32 -4.91 5.70
C ALA A 77 5.57 -4.88 4.79
N MET A 78 6.76 -4.61 5.34
CA MET A 78 8.00 -4.68 4.57
C MET A 78 8.29 -6.12 4.13
N MET A 79 8.12 -7.11 5.02
CA MET A 79 8.29 -8.52 4.68
C MET A 79 7.38 -8.94 3.53
N ILE A 80 6.08 -8.64 3.64
CA ILE A 80 5.10 -8.93 2.59
C ILE A 80 5.48 -8.24 1.29
N ALA A 81 5.89 -6.97 1.35
CA ALA A 81 6.30 -6.21 0.18
C ALA A 81 7.49 -6.85 -0.56
N LEU A 82 8.54 -7.23 0.17
CA LEU A 82 9.74 -7.83 -0.42
C LEU A 82 9.45 -9.21 -1.01
N ARG A 83 8.71 -10.06 -0.29
CA ARG A 83 8.31 -11.39 -0.79
C ARG A 83 7.42 -11.30 -2.02
N ALA A 84 6.42 -10.41 -2.00
CA ALA A 84 5.51 -10.19 -3.12
C ALA A 84 6.24 -9.70 -4.39
N LEU A 85 7.20 -8.80 -4.24
CA LEU A 85 7.98 -8.26 -5.38
C LEU A 85 9.02 -9.24 -5.90
N TYR A 86 9.61 -10.06 -5.03
CA TYR A 86 10.55 -11.09 -5.43
C TYR A 86 9.83 -12.29 -6.06
N GLY A 87 8.61 -12.58 -5.62
CA GLY A 87 7.77 -13.65 -6.16
C GLY A 87 8.11 -15.04 -5.62
N SER A 88 8.85 -15.14 -4.50
CA SER A 88 9.21 -16.44 -3.89
C SER A 88 8.10 -17.09 -3.09
N ASP A 89 7.04 -16.35 -2.73
CA ASP A 89 6.05 -16.78 -1.77
C ASP A 89 4.61 -16.62 -2.32
N PRO A 90 3.96 -17.73 -2.72
CA PRO A 90 2.57 -17.72 -3.18
C PRO A 90 1.57 -17.22 -2.13
N GLU A 91 1.88 -17.33 -0.83
CA GLU A 91 0.97 -16.87 0.25
C GLU A 91 0.77 -15.35 0.21
N CYS A 92 1.70 -14.61 -0.41
CA CYS A 92 1.54 -13.18 -0.63
C CYS A 92 0.32 -12.84 -1.51
N LEU A 93 -0.22 -13.77 -2.29
CA LEU A 93 -1.42 -13.55 -3.11
C LEU A 93 -2.71 -13.42 -2.28
N THR A 94 -2.70 -13.95 -1.06
CA THR A 94 -3.88 -14.02 -0.16
C THR A 94 -3.75 -13.10 1.05
N ALA A 95 -2.99 -11.99 0.91
CA ALA A 95 -2.82 -11.01 1.96
C ALA A 95 -4.17 -10.43 2.44
N GLU A 96 -4.30 -10.18 3.75
CA GLU A 96 -5.51 -9.59 4.30
C GLU A 96 -5.64 -8.11 3.91
N PRO A 97 -6.87 -7.55 3.83
CA PRO A 97 -7.11 -6.14 3.53
C PRO A 97 -6.25 -5.15 4.30
N ARG A 98 -6.07 -5.40 5.60
CA ARG A 98 -5.24 -4.57 6.48
C ARG A 98 -3.78 -4.56 6.03
N ASP A 99 -3.23 -5.72 5.71
CA ASP A 99 -1.85 -5.87 5.26
C ASP A 99 -1.65 -5.24 3.88
N ILE A 100 -2.62 -5.42 2.97
CA ILE A 100 -2.63 -4.77 1.65
C ILE A 100 -2.56 -3.23 1.82
N ARG A 101 -3.35 -2.66 2.73
CA ARG A 101 -3.29 -1.23 3.06
C ARG A 101 -1.91 -0.84 3.60
N ASP A 102 -1.38 -1.57 4.56
CA ASP A 102 -0.10 -1.26 5.20
C ASP A 102 1.06 -1.34 4.18
N VAL A 103 1.05 -2.35 3.29
CA VAL A 103 1.97 -2.45 2.13
C VAL A 103 1.80 -1.25 1.19
N SER A 104 0.58 -0.80 0.92
CA SER A 104 0.35 0.35 0.02
C SER A 104 0.94 1.67 0.56
N VAL A 105 0.89 1.88 1.88
CA VAL A 105 1.52 3.02 2.55
C VAL A 105 3.04 2.94 2.42
N LEU A 106 3.59 1.73 2.61
CA LEU A 106 5.02 1.46 2.48
C LEU A 106 5.49 1.66 1.04
N ALA A 107 4.71 1.19 0.07
CA ALA A 107 5.00 1.36 -1.35
C ALA A 107 5.00 2.82 -1.77
N ASP A 108 4.07 3.65 -1.28
CA ASP A 108 4.07 5.09 -1.53
C ASP A 108 5.31 5.76 -0.90
N LYS A 109 5.62 5.46 0.36
CA LYS A 109 6.78 6.00 1.09
C LYS A 109 8.12 5.70 0.40
N TYR A 110 8.31 4.48 -0.09
CA TYR A 110 9.56 4.04 -0.72
C TYR A 110 9.55 4.16 -2.26
N GLY A 111 8.51 4.75 -2.85
CA GLY A 111 8.41 4.92 -4.30
C GLY A 111 8.27 3.62 -5.10
N MET A 112 7.71 2.57 -4.49
CA MET A 112 7.52 1.24 -5.09
C MET A 112 6.15 1.06 -5.78
N VAL A 113 5.27 2.06 -5.73
CA VAL A 113 3.87 1.98 -6.23
C VAL A 113 3.76 1.34 -7.62
N GLN A 114 4.60 1.74 -8.58
CA GLN A 114 4.54 1.20 -9.94
C GLN A 114 4.90 -0.29 -10.01
N ARG A 115 5.78 -0.77 -9.13
CA ARG A 115 6.19 -2.18 -9.06
C ARG A 115 5.06 -3.07 -8.56
N PHE A 116 4.17 -2.53 -7.72
CA PHE A 116 3.05 -3.26 -7.16
C PHE A 116 1.83 -3.36 -8.08
N ARG A 117 1.76 -2.67 -9.23
CA ARG A 117 0.52 -2.67 -10.05
C ARG A 117 -0.02 -4.07 -10.40
N PRO A 118 0.82 -5.05 -10.80
CA PRO A 118 0.32 -6.41 -11.07
C PRO A 118 -0.26 -7.07 -9.81
N MET A 119 0.44 -6.97 -8.68
CA MET A 119 0.03 -7.56 -7.41
C MET A 119 -1.23 -6.86 -6.84
N ALA A 120 -1.28 -5.54 -6.93
CA ALA A 120 -2.43 -4.74 -6.53
C ALA A 120 -3.69 -5.10 -7.35
N ALA A 121 -3.55 -5.43 -8.64
CA ALA A 121 -4.68 -5.90 -9.44
C ALA A 121 -5.25 -7.23 -8.93
N ILE A 122 -4.40 -8.12 -8.40
CA ILE A 122 -4.81 -9.39 -7.79
C ILE A 122 -5.48 -9.11 -6.44
N TRP A 123 -4.80 -8.40 -5.53
CA TRP A 123 -5.29 -8.08 -4.19
C TRP A 123 -6.62 -7.32 -4.21
N LEU A 124 -6.74 -6.31 -5.08
CA LEU A 124 -7.91 -5.45 -5.16
C LEU A 124 -8.98 -5.98 -6.12
N GLY A 125 -8.67 -7.03 -6.90
CA GLY A 125 -9.67 -7.76 -7.69
C GLY A 125 -10.54 -8.68 -6.82
N TYR A 126 -10.06 -9.06 -5.63
CA TYR A 126 -10.70 -10.02 -4.73
C TYR A 126 -12.10 -9.60 -4.21
N PRO A 127 -12.41 -8.32 -3.92
CA PRO A 127 -13.77 -7.88 -3.56
C PRO A 127 -14.80 -8.07 -4.67
N ALA A 128 -14.37 -8.22 -5.93
CA ALA A 128 -15.26 -8.41 -7.07
C ALA A 128 -15.58 -9.89 -7.36
N ALA A 129 -14.87 -10.84 -6.72
CA ALA A 129 -14.93 -12.27 -7.08
C ALA A 129 -15.46 -13.20 -5.98
N THR A 130 -15.62 -12.76 -4.73
CA THR A 130 -16.10 -13.62 -3.63
C THR A 130 -17.57 -13.39 -3.27
N THR A 131 -18.27 -14.50 -3.01
CA THR A 131 -19.67 -14.58 -2.54
C THR A 131 -19.89 -13.99 -1.14
N SER A 132 -18.84 -13.69 -0.39
CA SER A 132 -18.87 -12.91 0.85
C SER A 132 -18.33 -11.51 0.61
N GLN A 133 -19.21 -10.50 0.64
CA GLN A 133 -18.82 -9.10 0.60
C GLN A 133 -17.90 -8.74 1.79
N PRO A 134 -16.85 -7.92 1.60
CA PRO A 134 -15.98 -7.51 2.70
C PRO A 134 -16.79 -6.76 3.77
N ASP A 135 -16.34 -6.80 5.03
CA ASP A 135 -16.87 -5.88 6.04
C ASP A 135 -16.45 -4.42 5.74
N HIS A 136 -17.02 -3.46 6.47
CA HIS A 136 -16.77 -2.05 6.22
C HIS A 136 -15.31 -1.62 6.46
N GLN A 137 -14.60 -2.24 7.41
CA GLN A 137 -13.20 -1.94 7.68
C GLN A 137 -12.30 -2.51 6.58
N ALA A 138 -12.56 -3.75 6.18
CA ALA A 138 -11.88 -4.39 5.06
C ALA A 138 -12.08 -3.60 3.76
N ALA A 139 -13.31 -3.17 3.45
CA ALA A 139 -13.57 -2.32 2.28
C ALA A 139 -12.81 -0.99 2.35
N TRP A 140 -12.66 -0.41 3.55
CA TRP A 140 -11.95 0.85 3.73
C TRP A 140 -10.45 0.69 3.51
N ASP A 141 -9.88 -0.37 4.07
CA ASP A 141 -8.47 -0.69 3.90
C ASP A 141 -8.12 -0.92 2.43
N LEU A 142 -8.99 -1.63 1.69
CA LEU A 142 -8.84 -1.83 0.24
C LEU A 142 -9.07 -0.55 -0.57
N LEU A 143 -9.98 0.34 -0.16
CA LEU A 143 -10.17 1.64 -0.82
C LEU A 143 -8.91 2.51 -0.71
N VAL A 144 -8.34 2.58 0.50
CA VAL A 144 -7.08 3.29 0.76
C VAL A 144 -5.95 2.69 -0.08
N ALA A 145 -5.84 1.36 -0.11
CA ALA A 145 -4.84 0.68 -0.93
C ALA A 145 -5.01 0.98 -2.43
N ALA A 146 -6.24 0.94 -2.95
CA ALA A 146 -6.53 1.27 -4.35
C ALA A 146 -6.14 2.71 -4.71
N TYR A 147 -6.35 3.66 -3.79
CA TYR A 147 -5.89 5.04 -3.97
C TYR A 147 -4.35 5.11 -4.03
N LEU A 148 -3.65 4.52 -3.06
CA LEU A 148 -2.20 4.61 -2.94
C LEU A 148 -1.49 3.88 -4.09
N PHE A 149 -2.00 2.72 -4.49
CA PHE A 149 -1.50 2.00 -5.67
C PHE A 149 -1.88 2.62 -7.01
N ARG A 150 -2.72 3.66 -7.04
CA ARG A 150 -3.21 4.33 -8.25
C ARG A 150 -4.03 3.39 -9.16
N MET A 151 -4.87 2.55 -8.55
CA MET A 151 -5.70 1.56 -9.22
C MET A 151 -7.10 2.14 -9.49
N GLU A 152 -7.22 2.91 -10.58
CA GLU A 152 -8.42 3.72 -10.88
C GLU A 152 -9.72 2.91 -10.96
N LYS A 153 -9.66 1.72 -11.57
CA LYS A 153 -10.83 0.86 -11.78
C LYS A 153 -11.30 0.29 -10.44
N GLU A 154 -10.36 -0.26 -9.67
CA GLU A 154 -10.60 -0.90 -8.39
C GLU A 154 -11.06 0.13 -7.36
N PHE A 155 -10.45 1.32 -7.33
CA PHE A 155 -10.90 2.42 -6.48
C PHE A 155 -12.35 2.83 -6.76
N PHE A 156 -12.70 2.96 -8.05
CA PHE A 156 -14.06 3.26 -8.46
C PHE A 156 -15.05 2.17 -8.00
N GLU A 157 -14.75 0.89 -8.24
CA GLU A 157 -15.65 -0.21 -7.85
C GLU A 157 -15.77 -0.37 -6.32
N ILE A 158 -14.66 -0.33 -5.59
CA ILE A 158 -14.68 -0.46 -4.12
C ILE A 158 -15.44 0.70 -3.48
N SER A 159 -15.33 1.92 -4.03
CA SER A 159 -16.06 3.07 -3.49
C SER A 159 -17.59 2.89 -3.54
N LYS A 160 -18.11 2.09 -4.49
CA LYS A 160 -19.55 1.79 -4.58
C LYS A 160 -20.09 1.04 -3.37
N PHE A 161 -19.24 0.22 -2.75
CA PHE A 161 -19.62 -0.59 -1.59
C PHE A 161 -20.20 0.26 -0.46
N PHE A 162 -19.64 1.45 -0.24
CA PHE A 162 -20.03 2.36 0.85
C PHE A 162 -21.42 2.98 0.67
N TYR A 163 -22.01 2.92 -0.53
CA TYR A 163 -23.39 3.36 -0.77
C TYR A 163 -24.41 2.28 -0.37
N SER A 164 -24.14 1.03 -0.73
CA SER A 164 -25.09 -0.08 -0.63
C SER A 164 -25.50 -0.44 0.82
N LYS A 165 -24.64 -0.13 1.81
CA LYS A 165 -24.78 -0.63 3.19
C LYS A 165 -25.12 0.42 4.26
N ARG A 166 -25.35 1.69 3.91
CA ARG A 166 -25.62 2.81 4.87
C ARG A 166 -24.72 2.75 6.12
N CYS A 167 -23.41 2.57 5.95
CA CYS A 167 -22.50 2.47 7.08
C CYS A 167 -22.29 3.84 7.74
N PRO A 168 -22.44 3.98 9.07
CA PRO A 168 -21.95 5.15 9.78
C PRO A 168 -20.42 5.14 9.75
N PHE A 169 -19.80 6.16 9.14
CA PHE A 169 -18.33 6.31 9.08
C PHE A 169 -17.65 6.36 10.46
N SER A 170 -18.40 6.68 11.52
CA SER A 170 -17.95 6.56 12.92
C SER A 170 -17.50 5.15 13.32
N LYS A 171 -17.90 4.11 12.57
CA LYS A 171 -17.47 2.71 12.77
C LYS A 171 -16.28 2.28 11.90
N VAL A 172 -15.91 3.08 10.90
CA VAL A 172 -14.94 2.71 9.84
C VAL A 172 -13.62 3.45 9.99
N CYS A 173 -13.57 4.55 10.74
CA CYS A 173 -12.32 5.15 11.15
C CYS A 173 -11.79 4.45 12.42
N PRO A 174 -10.72 3.65 12.34
CA PRO A 174 -9.99 3.30 13.56
C PRO A 174 -9.40 4.59 14.13
N GLY A 175 -9.23 4.68 15.44
CA GLY A 175 -8.54 5.78 16.14
C GLY A 175 -7.07 6.02 15.72
N ASN A 176 -6.62 5.39 14.64
CA ASN A 176 -5.26 5.41 14.10
C ASN A 176 -5.10 6.42 12.94
N ALA A 177 -6.02 7.39 12.80
CA ALA A 177 -5.93 8.52 11.86
C ALA A 177 -4.67 9.42 12.04
N ARG A 178 -3.72 9.03 12.90
CA ARG A 178 -2.53 9.83 13.24
C ARG A 178 -1.55 10.03 12.08
N ARG A 179 -1.53 9.17 11.05
CA ARG A 179 -0.53 9.26 9.98
C ARG A 179 -0.96 10.04 8.73
N ALA A 180 -2.25 10.24 8.49
CA ALA A 180 -2.73 11.09 7.39
C ALA A 180 -4.16 11.63 7.62
N PRO A 181 -4.36 12.53 8.61
CA PRO A 181 -5.70 12.99 9.00
C PRO A 181 -6.49 13.64 7.85
N TRP A 182 -5.82 14.48 7.06
CA TRP A 182 -6.45 15.21 5.96
C TRP A 182 -6.82 14.29 4.79
N PHE A 183 -6.04 13.24 4.55
CA PHE A 183 -6.30 12.26 3.49
C PHE A 183 -7.50 11.37 3.83
N VAL A 184 -7.60 10.93 5.08
CA VAL A 184 -8.76 10.17 5.59
C VAL A 184 -10.02 11.03 5.56
N VAL A 185 -9.94 12.28 6.04
CA VAL A 185 -11.07 13.22 6.03
C VAL A 185 -11.52 13.54 4.60
N GLY A 186 -10.59 13.79 3.68
CA GLY A 186 -10.91 14.05 2.27
C GLY A 186 -11.65 12.89 1.60
N GLN A 187 -11.23 11.65 1.86
CA GLN A 187 -11.96 10.46 1.36
C GLN A 187 -13.37 10.34 1.96
N ILE A 188 -13.54 10.58 3.26
CA ILE A 188 -14.87 10.51 3.91
C ILE A 188 -15.81 11.54 3.31
N VAL A 189 -15.35 12.80 3.16
CA VAL A 189 -16.16 13.88 2.57
C VAL A 189 -16.53 13.55 1.13
N ALA A 190 -15.59 13.01 0.35
CA ALA A 190 -15.86 12.63 -1.03
C ALA A 190 -16.88 11.49 -1.13
N ILE A 191 -16.75 10.44 -0.32
CA ILE A 191 -17.72 9.33 -0.32
C ILE A 191 -19.11 9.84 0.09
N GLU A 192 -19.22 10.70 1.11
CA GLU A 192 -20.52 11.27 1.51
C GLU A 192 -21.10 12.19 0.44
N SER A 193 -20.28 12.98 -0.26
CA SER A 193 -20.76 13.83 -1.36
C SER A 193 -21.33 13.01 -2.53
N VAL A 194 -20.64 11.91 -2.93
CA VAL A 194 -21.15 11.01 -3.97
C VAL A 194 -22.34 10.21 -3.47
N ARG A 195 -22.37 9.82 -2.19
CA ARG A 195 -23.52 9.13 -1.58
C ARG A 195 -24.78 9.97 -1.67
N LEU A 196 -24.70 11.25 -1.30
CA LEU A 196 -25.82 12.19 -1.41
C LEU A 196 -26.25 12.34 -2.86
N ALA A 197 -25.30 12.52 -3.79
CA ALA A 197 -25.59 12.66 -5.20
C ALA A 197 -26.25 11.40 -5.81
N ASN A 198 -25.77 10.21 -5.46
CA ASN A 198 -26.35 8.93 -5.88
C ASN A 198 -27.78 8.76 -5.35
N PHE A 199 -28.00 9.10 -4.08
CA PHE A 199 -29.33 9.05 -3.47
C PHE A 199 -30.32 9.99 -4.17
N THR A 200 -29.90 11.22 -4.44
CA THR A 200 -30.74 12.24 -5.10
C THR A 200 -31.06 11.90 -6.55
N ASN A 201 -30.10 11.33 -7.28
CA ASN A 201 -30.23 11.11 -8.74
C ASN A 201 -30.60 9.66 -9.10
N HIS A 202 -30.76 8.77 -8.13
CA HIS A 202 -31.05 7.34 -8.35
C HIS A 202 -30.05 6.63 -9.27
N VAL A 203 -28.76 6.93 -9.09
CA VAL A 203 -27.65 6.29 -9.83
C VAL A 203 -26.72 5.51 -8.89
N ASP A 204 -25.85 4.69 -9.48
CA ASP A 204 -24.81 3.93 -8.77
C ASP A 204 -23.42 4.22 -9.36
N ILE A 205 -22.89 5.41 -9.06
CA ILE A 205 -21.55 5.81 -9.50
C ILE A 205 -20.54 5.77 -8.33
N GLY A 206 -19.33 5.33 -8.62
CA GLY A 206 -18.19 5.38 -7.70
C GLY A 206 -17.38 6.67 -7.83
N LEU A 207 -16.39 6.84 -6.95
CA LEU A 207 -15.41 7.92 -7.04
C LEU A 207 -14.40 7.63 -8.15
N TYR A 208 -14.28 8.53 -9.11
CA TYR A 208 -13.23 8.43 -10.11
C TYR A 208 -11.91 9.02 -9.58
N LEU A 209 -10.88 8.18 -9.45
CA LEU A 209 -9.61 8.53 -8.82
C LEU A 209 -8.95 9.79 -9.43
N GLY A 210 -8.94 9.91 -10.76
CA GLY A 210 -8.32 11.05 -11.45
C GLY A 210 -8.95 12.38 -11.01
N CYS A 211 -10.27 12.49 -11.12
CA CYS A 211 -11.01 13.67 -10.68
C CYS A 211 -10.95 13.88 -9.16
N PHE A 212 -11.01 12.80 -8.37
CA PHE A 212 -10.90 12.89 -6.91
C PHE A 212 -9.56 13.49 -6.48
N SER A 213 -8.46 13.13 -7.15
CA SER A 213 -7.12 13.63 -6.82
C SER A 213 -6.90 15.11 -7.14
N THR A 214 -7.73 15.71 -8.00
CA THR A 214 -7.60 17.10 -8.45
C THR A 214 -8.78 17.99 -8.04
N ALA A 215 -9.81 17.42 -7.42
CA ALA A 215 -11.02 18.13 -7.03
C ALA A 215 -10.72 19.21 -5.99
N GLN A 216 -11.18 20.44 -6.27
CA GLN A 216 -11.05 21.58 -5.35
C GLN A 216 -12.35 21.93 -4.63
N GLU A 217 -13.49 21.80 -5.31
CA GLU A 217 -14.79 22.26 -4.80
C GLU A 217 -15.83 21.14 -4.67
N ASN A 218 -15.83 20.16 -5.57
CA ASN A 218 -16.75 19.02 -5.53
C ASN A 218 -16.08 17.73 -6.04
N PHE A 219 -16.55 16.58 -5.55
CA PHE A 219 -16.01 15.26 -5.89
C PHE A 219 -16.90 14.47 -6.86
N VAL A 220 -18.02 15.06 -7.28
CA VAL A 220 -19.08 14.39 -8.06
C VAL A 220 -19.00 14.78 -9.53
N GLU A 221 -18.66 16.04 -9.83
CA GLU A 221 -18.58 16.55 -11.18
C GLU A 221 -17.26 16.17 -11.86
N ARG A 222 -17.36 16.07 -13.18
CA ARG A 222 -16.22 15.84 -14.04
C ARG A 222 -15.26 17.04 -14.03
N GLN A 223 -14.02 16.80 -13.64
CA GLN A 223 -12.98 17.82 -13.67
C GLN A 223 -12.53 18.13 -15.12
N PRO A 224 -12.07 19.37 -15.41
CA PRO A 224 -11.55 19.74 -16.72
C PRO A 224 -10.46 18.77 -17.21
N GLY A 225 -10.60 18.26 -18.44
CA GLY A 225 -9.66 17.29 -19.03
C GLY A 225 -9.95 15.81 -18.72
N CYS A 226 -10.96 15.50 -17.90
CA CYS A 226 -11.39 14.12 -17.71
C CYS A 226 -12.13 13.59 -18.95
N ARG A 227 -11.68 12.45 -19.48
CA ARG A 227 -12.24 11.79 -20.67
C ARG A 227 -13.42 10.86 -20.41
N PHE A 228 -13.72 10.55 -19.15
CA PHE A 228 -14.71 9.53 -18.79
C PHE A 228 -16.03 10.18 -18.37
N THR A 229 -16.96 10.34 -19.31
CA THR A 229 -18.27 10.97 -19.05
C THR A 229 -19.22 10.09 -18.24
N THR A 230 -19.08 8.76 -18.33
CA THR A 230 -19.99 7.79 -17.68
C THR A 230 -19.64 7.48 -16.23
N ARG A 231 -18.57 8.08 -15.70
CA ARG A 231 -18.10 7.89 -14.30
C ARG A 231 -18.44 9.08 -13.40
N HIS A 232 -19.22 10.03 -13.92
CA HIS A 232 -19.64 11.25 -13.24
C HIS A 232 -21.13 11.45 -13.43
N LEU A 233 -21.75 12.18 -12.50
CA LEU A 233 -23.15 12.58 -12.62
C LEU A 233 -23.32 13.79 -13.54
N TRP A 234 -22.30 14.65 -13.64
CA TRP A 234 -22.29 15.91 -14.39
C TRP A 234 -20.92 16.14 -15.04
#